data_AF-L1KTE4-F1
#
_entry.id   AF-L1KTE4-F1
#
_cell.length_a   1.000
_cell.length_b   1.000
_cell.length_c   1.000
_cell.angle_alpha   90.00
_cell.angle_beta   90.00
_cell.angle_gamma   90.00
#
_symmetry.space_group_name_H-M   'P 1'
#
loop_
_entity.id
_entity.type
_entity.pdbx_description
1 polymer ?
#
loop_
_entity_poly.entity_id
_entity_poly.type
_entity_poly.pdbx_seq_one_letter_code
_entity_poly.pdbx_strand_id
1 'polypeptide(L)'
;MAEWVLFQNEKKRDRMGAAVFTSGPYIEMVISPLTPMTPTVEDGVVTWRVPLGEGAVPHVALEDCGFYVRWLFDHPERANGMDLEVAIEHMTYADMAAAFEKVTGHPARYIDTDLDTYWNSPDLTGIADHPAGYNADPDDKSTMSFRDNFTGFWNVWKHGIITRDYALLDEIHPNRIRTAEEWFRREDQLGRESGKGSLWERVQPENWTVDSAVLKSSADFRTGKL
;
A
#
# COMPACT_ATOMS: atom_id res chain seq x y z
N MET A 1 0.65 -5.40 18.96
CA MET A 1 1.31 -6.72 19.09
C MET A 1 2.82 -6.63 18.85
N ALA A 2 3.28 -6.04 17.75
CA ALA A 2 4.71 -5.89 17.45
C ALA A 2 5.51 -5.13 18.53
N GLU A 3 5.01 -3.98 18.99
CA GLU A 3 5.63 -3.22 20.09
C GLU A 3 5.80 -4.04 21.37
N TRP A 4 4.82 -4.90 21.70
CA TRP A 4 4.90 -5.79 22.87
C TRP A 4 5.99 -6.86 22.71
N VAL A 5 6.24 -7.34 21.48
CA VAL A 5 7.34 -8.28 21.21
C VAL A 5 8.68 -7.60 21.43
N LEU A 6 8.86 -6.38 20.91
CA LEU A 6 10.09 -5.61 21.10
C LEU A 6 10.31 -5.23 22.57
N PHE A 7 9.26 -4.81 23.27
CA PHE A 7 9.32 -4.54 24.70
C PHE A 7 9.77 -5.76 25.54
N GLN A 8 9.29 -6.96 25.20
CA GLN A 8 9.76 -8.18 25.86
C GLN A 8 11.21 -8.53 25.48
N ASN A 9 11.61 -8.25 24.24
CA ASN A 9 12.96 -8.47 23.75
C ASN A 9 14.01 -7.64 24.52
N GLU A 10 13.69 -6.41 24.93
CA GLU A 10 14.60 -5.55 25.72
C GLU A 10 15.24 -6.28 26.93
N LYS A 11 14.47 -7.15 27.60
CA LYS A 11 14.93 -7.89 28.79
C LYS A 11 15.45 -9.30 28.50
N LYS A 12 15.31 -9.79 27.27
CA LYS A 12 15.56 -11.20 26.90
C LYS A 12 16.39 -11.35 25.61
N ARG A 13 16.96 -10.27 25.09
CA ARG A 13 17.68 -10.21 23.81
C ARG A 13 18.88 -11.15 23.72
N ASP A 14 19.43 -11.59 24.85
CA ASP A 14 20.52 -12.56 24.98
C ASP A 14 20.05 -14.02 24.82
N ARG A 15 18.76 -14.28 25.09
CA ARG A 15 18.16 -15.63 25.00
C ARG A 15 17.46 -15.88 23.67
N MET A 16 16.79 -14.85 23.14
CA MET A 16 16.07 -14.94 21.87
C MET A 16 16.05 -13.56 21.22
N GLY A 17 16.68 -13.47 20.04
CA GLY A 17 16.61 -12.26 19.23
C GLY A 17 15.22 -12.07 18.63
N ALA A 18 14.78 -10.83 18.53
CA ALA A 18 13.52 -10.48 17.86
C ALA A 18 13.72 -9.18 17.10
N ALA A 19 13.12 -9.10 15.92
CA ALA A 19 13.02 -7.89 15.12
C ALA A 19 11.61 -7.80 14.54
N VAL A 20 11.14 -6.59 14.27
CA VAL A 20 9.87 -6.34 13.59
C VAL A 20 10.18 -5.81 12.20
N PHE A 21 9.47 -6.34 11.21
CA PHE A 21 9.42 -5.78 9.88
C PHE A 21 8.08 -5.06 9.73
N THR A 22 8.12 -3.74 9.60
CA THR A 22 6.94 -2.89 9.50
C THR A 22 6.83 -2.34 8.08
N SER A 23 5.78 -2.77 7.36
CA SER A 23 5.45 -2.25 6.03
C SER A 23 4.30 -1.23 6.08
N GLY A 24 4.22 -0.41 5.05
CA GLY A 24 3.06 0.42 4.73
C GLY A 24 2.14 -0.23 3.69
N PRO A 25 1.19 0.55 3.11
CA PRO A 25 0.38 0.08 2.00
C PRO A 25 1.25 -0.20 0.76
N TYR A 26 0.95 -1.30 0.08
CA TYR A 26 1.67 -1.68 -1.12
C TYR A 26 1.37 -0.69 -2.25
N ILE A 27 2.39 -0.16 -2.94
CA ILE A 27 2.18 0.76 -4.06
C ILE A 27 1.41 0.10 -5.20
N GLU A 28 1.49 -1.23 -5.33
CA GLU A 28 0.72 -2.05 -6.27
C GLU A 28 -0.79 -1.81 -6.13
N MET A 29 -1.26 -1.41 -4.95
CA MET A 29 -2.67 -1.10 -4.70
C MET A 29 -3.17 0.11 -5.52
N VAL A 30 -2.29 1.03 -5.94
CA VAL A 30 -2.66 2.26 -6.65
C VAL A 30 -2.99 2.05 -8.12
N ILE A 31 -2.81 0.84 -8.64
CA ILE A 31 -3.24 0.43 -10.00
C ILE A 31 -4.00 -0.90 -10.00
N SER A 32 -4.06 -1.59 -8.86
CA SER A 32 -4.80 -2.84 -8.72
C SER A 32 -6.29 -2.56 -8.62
N PRO A 33 -7.16 -3.42 -9.19
CA PRO A 33 -8.60 -3.31 -9.01
C PRO A 33 -9.02 -3.50 -7.56
N LEU A 34 -10.14 -2.86 -7.20
CA LEU A 34 -10.91 -3.09 -5.97
C LEU A 34 -10.08 -2.96 -4.68
N THR A 35 -9.13 -2.04 -4.68
CA THR A 35 -8.45 -1.56 -3.47
C THR A 35 -9.01 -0.19 -3.05
N PRO A 36 -8.80 0.23 -1.79
CA PRO A 36 -9.13 1.58 -1.33
C PRO A 36 -8.49 2.72 -2.15
N MET A 37 -7.51 2.41 -2.98
CA MET A 37 -6.64 3.35 -3.70
C MET A 37 -6.77 3.21 -5.22
N THR A 38 -7.72 2.40 -5.70
CA THR A 38 -7.93 2.17 -7.13
C THR A 38 -8.30 3.49 -7.82
N PRO A 39 -7.64 3.88 -8.92
CA PRO A 39 -8.03 5.04 -9.68
C PRO A 39 -9.24 4.73 -10.56
N THR A 40 -9.94 5.78 -10.97
CA THR A 40 -10.92 5.74 -12.06
C THR A 40 -10.32 6.36 -13.32
N VAL A 41 -10.85 6.00 -14.49
CA VAL A 41 -10.52 6.69 -15.75
C VAL A 41 -11.72 7.55 -16.14
N GLU A 42 -11.56 8.86 -16.05
CA GLU A 42 -12.61 9.86 -16.27
C GLU A 42 -12.25 10.70 -17.50
N ASP A 43 -13.03 10.58 -18.58
CA ASP A 43 -12.79 11.31 -19.84
C ASP A 43 -11.34 11.18 -20.37
N GLY A 44 -10.75 10.00 -20.20
CA GLY A 44 -9.37 9.71 -20.60
C GLY A 44 -8.29 10.17 -19.61
N VAL A 45 -8.67 10.60 -18.41
CA VAL A 45 -7.74 11.03 -17.33
C VAL A 45 -7.79 10.02 -16.19
N VAL A 46 -6.63 9.46 -15.80
CA VAL A 46 -6.52 8.63 -14.59
C VAL A 46 -6.69 9.52 -13.37
N THR A 47 -7.67 9.23 -12.53
CA THR A 47 -8.04 10.07 -11.39
C THR A 47 -8.01 9.25 -10.10
N TRP A 48 -7.13 9.63 -9.17
CA TRP A 48 -7.20 9.16 -7.79
C TRP A 48 -8.05 10.13 -6.96
N ARG A 49 -9.16 9.65 -6.41
CA ARG A 49 -10.05 10.40 -5.51
C ARG A 49 -9.96 9.83 -4.10
N VAL A 50 -9.09 10.39 -3.26
CA VAL A 50 -8.85 9.87 -1.91
C VAL A 50 -8.76 11.00 -0.88
N PRO A 51 -9.16 10.76 0.38
CA PRO A 51 -9.21 11.75 1.45
C PRO A 51 -7.84 12.00 2.10
N LEU A 52 -6.87 12.42 1.29
CA LEU A 52 -5.47 12.57 1.72
C LEU A 52 -5.05 14.02 1.97
N GLY A 53 -5.76 15.02 1.43
CA GLY A 53 -5.33 16.42 1.44
C GLY A 53 -3.89 16.58 0.90
N GLU A 54 -3.10 17.37 1.59
CA GLU A 54 -1.65 17.54 1.33
C GLU A 54 -0.78 16.45 2.00
N GLY A 55 -1.42 15.40 2.53
CA GLY A 55 -0.73 14.30 3.19
C GLY A 55 0.07 13.44 2.20
N ALA A 56 0.89 12.56 2.76
CA ALA A 56 1.74 11.67 1.98
C ALA A 56 1.68 10.24 2.54
N VAL A 57 1.62 9.26 1.63
CA VAL A 57 1.57 7.85 1.98
C VAL A 57 2.97 7.23 1.80
N PRO A 58 3.56 6.65 2.86
CA PRO A 58 4.83 5.93 2.75
C PRO A 58 4.60 4.53 2.16
N HIS A 59 4.30 4.48 0.86
CA HIS A 59 4.05 3.22 0.16
C HIS A 59 5.30 2.32 0.14
N VAL A 60 5.07 1.00 0.07
CA VAL A 60 6.12 -0.02 -0.05
C VAL A 60 5.97 -0.77 -1.37
N ALA A 61 7.07 -1.06 -2.04
CA ALA A 61 7.09 -1.99 -3.17
C ALA A 61 7.25 -3.43 -2.67
N LEU A 62 6.38 -4.35 -3.12
CA LEU A 62 6.44 -5.75 -2.70
C LEU A 62 7.77 -6.41 -3.07
N GLU A 63 8.38 -6.00 -4.17
CA GLU A 63 9.67 -6.55 -4.62
C GLU A 63 10.86 -6.15 -3.73
N ASP A 64 10.78 -5.02 -3.02
CA ASP A 64 11.84 -4.57 -2.12
C ASP A 64 11.73 -5.24 -0.73
N CYS A 65 10.53 -5.67 -0.33
CA CYS A 65 10.28 -6.30 0.98
C CYS A 65 11.24 -7.47 1.27
N GLY A 66 11.50 -8.31 0.26
CA GLY A 66 12.37 -9.47 0.39
C GLY A 66 13.81 -9.12 0.78
N PHE A 67 14.34 -7.99 0.30
CA PHE A 67 15.69 -7.53 0.61
C PHE A 67 15.80 -7.13 2.09
N TYR A 68 14.83 -6.37 2.59
CA TYR A 68 14.80 -5.92 3.99
C TYR A 68 14.59 -7.08 4.97
N VAL A 69 13.65 -7.99 4.67
CA VAL A 69 13.40 -9.16 5.51
C VAL A 69 14.64 -10.05 5.57
N ARG A 70 15.29 -10.30 4.42
CA ARG A 70 16.55 -11.03 4.38
C ARG A 70 17.64 -10.33 5.20
N TRP A 71 17.77 -9.01 5.07
CA TRP A 71 18.77 -8.25 5.81
C TRP A 71 18.62 -8.39 7.33
N LEU A 72 17.38 -8.41 7.85
CA LEU A 72 17.11 -8.66 9.28
C LEU A 72 17.63 -10.02 9.75
N PHE A 73 17.54 -11.05 8.92
CA PHE A 73 18.08 -12.38 9.23
C PHE A 73 19.60 -12.48 9.08
N ASP A 74 20.16 -11.80 8.08
CA ASP A 74 21.60 -11.83 7.78
C ASP A 74 22.43 -10.99 8.77
N HIS A 75 21.82 -10.04 9.51
CA HIS A 75 22.50 -9.13 10.44
C HIS A 75 21.87 -9.13 11.85
N PRO A 76 21.77 -10.29 12.52
CA PRO A 76 21.08 -10.40 13.81
C PRO A 76 21.70 -9.53 14.91
N GLU A 77 22.99 -9.24 14.85
CA GLU A 77 23.69 -8.34 15.77
C GLU A 77 23.23 -6.88 15.68
N ARG A 78 22.76 -6.46 14.50
CA ARG A 78 22.17 -5.14 14.25
C ARG A 78 20.65 -5.15 14.38
N ALA A 79 20.01 -6.20 13.90
CA ALA A 79 18.56 -6.30 13.78
C ALA A 79 17.86 -6.66 15.11
N ASN A 80 18.53 -7.30 16.07
CA ASN A 80 17.91 -7.69 17.33
C ASN A 80 17.48 -6.47 18.16
N GLY A 81 16.17 -6.31 18.31
CA GLY A 81 15.49 -5.17 18.96
C GLY A 81 15.02 -4.09 17.98
N MET A 82 15.22 -4.27 16.67
CA MET A 82 14.86 -3.30 15.64
C MET A 82 13.39 -3.41 15.25
N ASP A 83 12.75 -2.25 15.05
CA ASP A 83 11.57 -2.11 14.18
C ASP A 83 12.04 -1.51 12.85
N LEU A 84 12.13 -2.34 11.81
CA LEU A 84 12.56 -1.90 10.48
C LEU A 84 11.33 -1.46 9.69
N GLU A 85 11.11 -0.15 9.69
CA GLU A 85 10.00 0.50 8.99
C GLU A 85 10.39 0.88 7.56
N VAL A 86 9.82 0.19 6.58
CA VAL A 86 10.21 0.35 5.16
C VAL A 86 9.23 1.19 4.37
N ALA A 87 9.72 1.88 3.34
CA ALA A 87 8.95 2.66 2.37
C ALA A 87 9.82 3.02 1.15
N ILE A 88 9.15 3.39 0.05
CA ILE A 88 9.77 4.01 -1.13
C ILE A 88 10.14 5.47 -0.79
N GLU A 89 9.12 6.28 -0.51
CA GLU A 89 9.21 7.68 -0.09
C GLU A 89 7.90 8.08 0.58
N HIS A 90 7.84 9.26 1.20
CA HIS A 90 6.57 9.88 1.58
C HIS A 90 5.97 10.52 0.33
N MET A 91 5.09 9.78 -0.33
CA MET A 91 4.54 10.14 -1.63
C MET A 91 3.22 10.90 -1.49
N THR A 92 3.17 12.13 -1.98
CA THR A 92 1.88 12.81 -2.18
C THR A 92 1.18 12.19 -3.40
N TYR A 93 -0.15 12.16 -3.39
CA TYR A 93 -0.89 11.62 -4.55
C TYR A 93 -0.82 12.55 -5.77
N ALA A 94 -0.53 13.84 -5.57
CA ALA A 94 -0.23 14.76 -6.66
C ALA A 94 1.07 14.37 -7.40
N ASP A 95 2.14 14.09 -6.65
CA ASP A 95 3.42 13.64 -7.21
C ASP A 95 3.28 12.25 -7.86
N MET A 96 2.50 11.36 -7.24
CA MET A 96 2.17 10.05 -7.82
C MET A 96 1.47 10.19 -9.18
N ALA A 97 0.47 11.06 -9.28
CA ALA A 97 -0.24 11.30 -10.53
C ALA A 97 0.68 11.89 -11.60
N ALA A 98 1.51 12.88 -11.24
CA ALA A 98 2.51 13.45 -12.14
C ALA A 98 3.52 12.40 -12.63
N ALA A 99 3.96 11.50 -11.75
CA ALA A 99 4.84 10.39 -12.10
C ALA A 99 4.17 9.41 -13.07
N PHE A 100 2.92 9.02 -12.82
CA PHE A 100 2.15 8.17 -13.74
C PHE A 100 2.04 8.81 -15.13
N GLU A 101 1.67 10.08 -15.20
CA GLU A 101 1.54 10.80 -16.48
C GLU A 101 2.88 10.86 -17.22
N LYS A 102 3.97 11.17 -16.51
CA LYS A 102 5.31 11.22 -17.10
C LYS A 102 5.77 9.87 -17.65
N VAL A 103 5.42 8.76 -16.99
CA VAL A 103 5.84 7.42 -17.41
C VAL A 103 4.98 6.90 -18.55
N THR A 104 3.67 7.09 -18.48
CA THR A 104 2.72 6.51 -19.43
C THR A 104 2.44 7.40 -20.63
N GLY A 105 2.63 8.71 -20.50
CA GLY A 105 2.19 9.71 -21.46
C GLY A 105 0.68 9.98 -21.44
N HIS A 106 -0.06 9.38 -20.50
CA HIS A 106 -1.49 9.56 -20.35
C HIS A 106 -1.82 10.51 -19.20
N PRO A 107 -2.76 11.46 -19.37
CA PRO A 107 -3.10 12.42 -18.33
C PRO A 107 -3.51 11.75 -17.03
N ALA A 108 -3.02 12.28 -15.90
CA ALA A 108 -3.38 11.77 -14.60
C ALA A 108 -3.50 12.89 -13.56
N ARG A 109 -4.36 12.70 -12.56
CA ARG A 109 -4.59 13.69 -11.51
C ARG A 109 -4.95 13.07 -10.17
N TYR A 110 -4.68 13.83 -9.13
CA TYR A 110 -5.20 13.61 -7.79
C TYR A 110 -6.28 14.64 -7.49
N ILE A 111 -7.38 14.19 -6.87
CA ILE A 111 -8.41 15.07 -6.33
C ILE A 111 -8.64 14.71 -4.86
N ASP A 112 -8.32 15.67 -3.97
CA ASP A 112 -8.70 15.54 -2.57
C ASP A 112 -10.23 15.50 -2.45
N THR A 113 -10.71 14.51 -1.73
CA THR A 113 -12.14 14.21 -1.59
C THR A 113 -12.40 14.02 -0.11
N ASP A 114 -13.41 14.67 0.45
CA ASP A 114 -13.74 14.45 1.86
C ASP A 114 -14.20 13.00 2.11
N LEU A 115 -14.10 12.55 3.37
CA LEU A 115 -14.42 11.17 3.74
C LEU A 115 -15.87 10.79 3.41
N ASP A 116 -16.83 11.70 3.57
CA ASP A 116 -18.24 11.41 3.29
C ASP A 116 -18.42 11.19 1.79
N THR A 117 -17.87 12.06 0.94
CA THR A 117 -17.90 11.88 -0.52
C THR A 117 -17.16 10.61 -0.96
N TYR A 118 -16.00 10.31 -0.36
CA TYR A 118 -15.22 9.10 -0.66
C TYR A 118 -16.05 7.83 -0.38
N TRP A 119 -16.68 7.75 0.78
CA TRP A 119 -17.48 6.58 1.17
C TRP A 119 -18.80 6.43 0.43
N ASN A 120 -19.35 7.53 -0.09
CA ASN A 120 -20.54 7.52 -0.94
C ASN A 120 -20.21 7.35 -2.44
N SER A 121 -18.94 7.09 -2.78
CA SER A 121 -18.56 6.79 -4.16
C SER A 121 -19.17 5.46 -4.63
N PRO A 122 -19.51 5.31 -5.92
CA PRO A 122 -20.10 4.08 -6.46
C PRO A 122 -19.26 2.83 -6.17
N ASP A 123 -17.93 2.98 -6.15
CA ASP A 123 -16.98 1.87 -5.99
C ASP A 123 -16.88 1.36 -4.55
N LEU A 124 -17.22 2.21 -3.57
CA LEU A 124 -17.05 1.90 -2.14
C LEU A 124 -18.37 1.72 -1.38
N THR A 125 -19.47 2.30 -1.87
CA THR A 125 -20.77 2.26 -1.17
C THR A 125 -21.22 0.82 -0.85
N GLY A 126 -20.95 -0.13 -1.76
CA GLY A 126 -21.33 -1.54 -1.58
C GLY A 126 -20.47 -2.32 -0.57
N ILE A 127 -19.31 -1.79 -0.17
CA ILE A 127 -18.36 -2.48 0.73
C ILE A 127 -18.11 -1.73 2.05
N ALA A 128 -18.48 -0.46 2.14
CA ALA A 128 -18.14 0.42 3.26
C ALA A 128 -18.54 -0.17 4.63
N ASP A 129 -19.73 -0.75 4.72
CA ASP A 129 -20.27 -1.24 5.99
C ASP A 129 -20.03 -2.76 6.20
N HIS A 130 -19.33 -3.42 5.26
CA HIS A 130 -18.90 -4.81 5.44
C HIS A 130 -17.72 -4.91 6.43
N PRO A 131 -17.48 -6.07 7.05
CA PRO A 131 -16.32 -6.27 7.92
C PRO A 131 -15.00 -5.95 7.20
N ALA A 132 -14.07 -5.27 7.88
CA ALA A 132 -12.73 -5.02 7.35
C ALA A 132 -11.90 -6.31 7.26
N GLY A 133 -12.04 -7.19 8.27
CA GLY A 133 -11.34 -8.47 8.30
C GLY A 133 -11.93 -9.48 7.32
N TYR A 134 -11.08 -10.15 6.54
CA TYR A 134 -11.49 -11.05 5.45
C TYR A 134 -12.55 -12.09 5.89
N ASN A 135 -12.34 -12.76 7.03
CA ASN A 135 -13.26 -13.76 7.64
C ASN A 135 -13.90 -13.28 8.94
N ALA A 136 -13.97 -11.97 9.19
CA ALA A 136 -14.56 -11.44 10.42
C ALA A 136 -16.08 -11.67 10.45
N ASP A 137 -16.59 -12.09 11.60
CA ASP A 137 -18.02 -12.29 11.82
C ASP A 137 -18.73 -10.94 11.88
N PRO A 138 -19.67 -10.62 10.97
CA PRO A 138 -20.41 -9.37 11.01
C PRO A 138 -21.26 -9.20 12.29
N ASP A 139 -21.59 -10.27 13.01
CA ASP A 139 -22.39 -10.22 14.23
C ASP A 139 -21.54 -10.02 15.51
N ASP A 140 -20.20 -10.11 15.41
CA ASP A 140 -19.30 -9.82 16.53
C ASP A 140 -19.26 -8.30 16.80
N LYS A 141 -19.53 -7.92 18.05
CA LYS A 141 -19.54 -6.51 18.50
C LYS A 141 -18.18 -5.81 18.37
N SER A 142 -17.10 -6.56 18.24
CA SER A 142 -15.74 -6.05 18.03
C SER A 142 -15.35 -5.95 16.56
N THR A 143 -16.20 -6.43 15.64
CA THR A 143 -15.95 -6.32 14.20
C THR A 143 -15.99 -4.86 13.76
N MET A 144 -14.85 -4.42 13.23
CA MET A 144 -14.70 -3.10 12.63
C MET A 144 -15.18 -3.13 11.18
N SER A 145 -15.97 -2.13 10.79
CA SER A 145 -16.37 -1.96 9.40
C SER A 145 -15.19 -1.55 8.52
N PHE A 146 -15.29 -1.80 7.22
CA PHE A 146 -14.30 -1.36 6.24
C PHE A 146 -14.16 0.17 6.27
N ARG A 147 -15.28 0.89 6.39
CA ARG A 147 -15.35 2.34 6.56
C ARG A 147 -14.56 2.82 7.77
N ASP A 148 -14.81 2.26 8.95
CA ASP A 148 -14.13 2.69 10.19
C ASP A 148 -12.63 2.44 10.10
N ASN A 149 -12.24 1.25 9.61
CA ASN A 149 -10.84 0.88 9.47
C ASN A 149 -10.09 1.81 8.52
N PHE A 150 -10.62 2.01 7.31
CA PHE A 150 -9.96 2.80 6.29
C PHE A 150 -10.11 4.32 6.50
N THR A 151 -11.10 4.76 7.29
CA THR A 151 -11.14 6.15 7.78
C THR A 151 -9.97 6.43 8.71
N GLY A 152 -9.68 5.51 9.64
CA GLY A 152 -8.48 5.60 10.48
C GLY A 152 -7.21 5.56 9.64
N PHE A 153 -7.12 4.62 8.70
CA PHE A 153 -6.01 4.48 7.77
C PHE A 153 -5.69 5.79 7.02
N TRP A 154 -6.69 6.41 6.38
CA TRP A 154 -6.47 7.63 5.61
C TRP A 154 -6.02 8.81 6.49
N ASN A 155 -6.58 8.93 7.69
CA ASN A 155 -6.21 10.00 8.61
C ASN A 155 -4.77 9.91 9.12
N VAL A 156 -4.21 8.69 9.28
CA VAL A 156 -2.80 8.52 9.64
C VAL A 156 -1.89 9.17 8.59
N TRP A 157 -2.18 8.98 7.30
CA TRP A 157 -1.38 9.53 6.21
C TRP A 157 -1.66 11.02 5.97
N LYS A 158 -2.94 11.43 6.03
CA LYS A 158 -3.37 12.82 5.90
C LYS A 158 -2.67 13.75 6.90
N HIS A 159 -2.45 13.27 8.12
CA HIS A 159 -1.81 14.07 9.17
C HIS A 159 -0.28 13.91 9.26
N GLY A 160 0.33 13.06 8.42
CA GLY A 160 1.79 12.97 8.31
C GLY A 160 2.50 12.58 9.61
N ILE A 161 1.87 11.77 10.46
CA ILE A 161 2.38 11.47 11.81
C ILE A 161 3.44 10.36 11.84
N ILE A 162 3.69 9.71 10.70
CA ILE A 162 4.59 8.56 10.57
C ILE A 162 5.89 8.98 9.87
N THR A 163 7.03 8.56 10.42
CA THR A 163 8.38 8.86 9.90
C THR A 163 9.06 7.61 9.33
N ARG A 164 10.10 7.79 8.52
CA ARG A 164 10.90 6.68 7.96
C ARG A 164 12.38 7.05 7.94
N ASP A 165 13.26 6.08 8.20
CA ASP A 165 14.71 6.26 8.12
C ASP A 165 15.21 5.87 6.73
N TYR A 166 15.03 6.76 5.76
CA TYR A 166 15.45 6.51 4.37
C TYR A 166 16.95 6.29 4.20
N ALA A 167 17.78 6.88 5.07
CA ALA A 167 19.22 6.68 5.03
C ALA A 167 19.59 5.24 5.39
N LEU A 168 18.94 4.68 6.42
CA LEU A 168 19.08 3.26 6.75
C LEU A 168 18.55 2.37 5.62
N LEU A 169 17.41 2.71 5.01
CA LEU A 169 16.87 1.94 3.89
C LEU A 169 17.83 1.95 2.68
N ASP A 170 18.44 3.09 2.37
CA ASP A 170 19.46 3.23 1.33
C ASP A 170 20.74 2.46 1.66
N GLU A 171 21.13 2.38 2.93
CA GLU A 171 22.26 1.55 3.38
C GLU A 171 21.97 0.05 3.18
N ILE A 172 20.79 -0.41 3.61
CA ILE A 172 20.38 -1.81 3.56
C ILE A 172 20.18 -2.27 2.11
N HIS A 173 19.48 -1.46 1.32
CA HIS A 173 19.19 -1.77 -0.08
C HIS A 173 19.56 -0.57 -0.98
N PRO A 174 20.85 -0.46 -1.40
CA PRO A 174 21.31 0.65 -2.23
C PRO A 174 20.64 0.78 -3.59
N ASN A 175 20.00 -0.29 -4.07
CA ASN A 175 19.28 -0.33 -5.34
C ASN A 175 17.75 -0.37 -5.14
N ARG A 176 17.25 -0.03 -3.95
CA ARG A 176 15.81 0.05 -3.68
C ARG A 176 15.14 1.05 -4.61
N ILE A 177 13.84 0.89 -4.75
CA ILE A 177 12.99 1.87 -5.40
C ILE A 177 12.84 3.07 -4.46
N ARG A 178 13.12 4.27 -4.98
CA ARG A 178 13.14 5.51 -4.20
C ARG A 178 12.02 6.47 -4.51
N THR A 179 11.39 6.34 -5.68
CA THR A 179 10.33 7.27 -6.10
C THR A 179 9.14 6.56 -6.75
N ALA A 180 8.00 7.24 -6.77
CA ALA A 180 6.82 6.84 -7.55
C ALA A 180 7.18 6.58 -9.02
N GLU A 181 7.96 7.47 -9.62
CA GLU A 181 8.36 7.38 -11.02
C GLU A 181 9.21 6.14 -11.29
N GLU A 182 10.19 5.86 -10.43
CA GLU A 182 11.01 4.64 -10.54
C GLU A 182 10.15 3.39 -10.47
N TRP A 183 9.19 3.34 -9.53
CA TRP A 183 8.26 2.23 -9.42
C TRP A 183 7.41 2.09 -10.69
N PHE A 184 6.75 3.16 -11.16
CA PHE A 184 5.91 3.10 -12.35
C PHE A 184 6.69 2.67 -13.60
N ARG A 185 7.92 3.17 -13.80
CA ARG A 185 8.76 2.74 -14.94
C ARG A 185 9.02 1.24 -14.91
N ARG A 186 9.38 0.73 -13.73
CA ARG A 186 9.66 -0.69 -13.53
C ARG A 186 8.41 -1.55 -13.69
N GLU A 187 7.30 -1.13 -13.09
CA GLU A 187 6.03 -1.85 -13.15
C GLU A 187 5.41 -1.86 -14.57
N ASP A 188 5.56 -0.78 -15.35
CA ASP A 188 5.16 -0.74 -16.76
C ASP A 188 6.01 -1.71 -17.59
N GLN A 189 7.33 -1.69 -17.40
CA GLN A 189 8.25 -2.61 -18.09
C GLN A 189 7.92 -4.07 -17.76
N LEU A 190 7.84 -4.42 -16.48
CA LEU A 190 7.52 -5.78 -16.03
C LEU A 190 6.14 -6.23 -16.52
N GLY A 191 5.14 -5.35 -16.48
CA GLY A 191 3.81 -5.62 -16.99
C GLY A 191 3.81 -5.98 -18.47
N ARG A 192 4.54 -5.23 -19.30
CA ARG A 192 4.68 -5.52 -20.74
C ARG A 192 5.42 -6.82 -20.98
N GLU A 193 6.55 -7.03 -20.31
CA GLU A 193 7.38 -8.23 -20.47
C GLU A 193 6.65 -9.50 -20.04
N SER A 194 5.80 -9.42 -19.00
CA SER A 194 5.02 -10.55 -18.50
C SER A 194 3.64 -10.70 -19.18
N GLY A 195 3.32 -9.89 -20.19
CA GLY A 195 2.04 -9.94 -20.90
C GLY A 195 0.82 -9.42 -20.14
N LYS A 196 1.00 -8.69 -19.03
CA LYS A 196 -0.07 -7.98 -18.30
C LYS A 196 -0.52 -6.69 -19.00
N GLY A 197 0.26 -6.22 -19.98
CA GLY A 197 0.06 -4.93 -20.65
C GLY A 197 0.72 -3.77 -19.93
N SER A 198 0.57 -2.59 -20.52
CA SER A 198 1.02 -1.31 -19.96
C SER A 198 0.24 -0.91 -18.72
N LEU A 199 0.78 0.03 -17.94
CA LEU A 199 0.07 0.65 -16.82
C LEU A 199 -1.28 1.25 -17.26
N TRP A 200 -1.31 1.92 -18.41
CA TRP A 200 -2.54 2.51 -18.94
C TRP A 200 -3.62 1.46 -19.22
N GLU A 201 -3.26 0.32 -19.84
CA GLU A 201 -4.20 -0.77 -20.09
C GLU A 201 -4.68 -1.39 -18.77
N ARG A 202 -3.81 -1.52 -17.78
CA ARG A 202 -4.10 -2.16 -16.49
C ARG A 202 -5.01 -1.34 -15.58
N VAL A 203 -5.11 -0.02 -15.77
CA VAL A 203 -6.06 0.82 -15.01
C VAL A 203 -7.45 0.88 -15.67
N GLN A 204 -7.65 0.26 -16.84
CA GLN A 204 -8.97 0.19 -17.47
C GLN A 204 -9.81 -0.94 -16.87
N PRO A 205 -11.03 -0.66 -16.35
CA PRO A 205 -11.87 -1.69 -15.75
C PRO A 205 -12.21 -2.87 -16.68
N GLU A 206 -12.35 -2.62 -17.98
CA GLU A 206 -12.62 -3.66 -18.98
C GLU A 206 -11.48 -4.67 -19.17
N ASN A 207 -10.27 -4.33 -18.72
CA ASN A 207 -9.10 -5.20 -18.82
C ASN A 207 -8.82 -5.97 -17.52
N TRP A 208 -9.58 -5.72 -16.45
CA TRP A 208 -9.37 -6.37 -15.17
C TRP A 208 -9.78 -7.85 -15.20
N THR A 209 -8.91 -8.69 -14.64
CA THR A 209 -9.16 -10.11 -14.39
C THR A 209 -8.93 -10.41 -12.91
N VAL A 210 -9.28 -11.62 -12.46
CA VAL A 210 -8.98 -12.08 -11.09
C VAL A 210 -7.49 -12.02 -10.76
N ASP A 211 -6.63 -12.22 -11.76
CA ASP A 211 -5.17 -12.19 -11.60
C ASP A 211 -4.61 -10.75 -11.56
N SER A 212 -5.42 -9.75 -11.89
CA SER A 212 -5.06 -8.33 -11.77
C SER A 212 -5.04 -7.87 -10.31
N ALA A 213 -5.79 -8.54 -9.43
CA ALA A 213 -5.98 -8.13 -8.04
C ALA A 213 -4.76 -8.45 -7.15
N VAL A 214 -4.22 -7.43 -6.48
CA VAL A 214 -3.14 -7.62 -5.48
C VAL A 214 -3.67 -8.14 -4.13
N LEU A 215 -4.92 -7.81 -3.79
CA LEU A 215 -5.53 -8.22 -2.52
C LEU A 215 -6.31 -9.52 -2.67
N LYS A 216 -6.16 -10.41 -1.69
CA LYS A 216 -6.88 -11.69 -1.65
C LYS A 216 -8.40 -11.50 -1.73
N SER A 217 -8.95 -10.51 -1.00
CA SER A 217 -10.38 -10.16 -0.99
C SER A 217 -10.91 -9.84 -2.37
N SER A 218 -10.09 -9.21 -3.21
CA SER A 218 -10.46 -8.80 -4.57
C SER A 218 -10.24 -9.94 -5.57
N ALA A 219 -9.21 -10.77 -5.34
CA ALA A 219 -8.90 -11.91 -6.20
C ALA A 219 -9.94 -13.04 -6.12
N ASP A 220 -10.59 -13.24 -4.97
CA ASP A 220 -11.59 -14.31 -4.81
C ASP A 220 -12.96 -13.86 -4.28
N PHE A 221 -13.19 -12.55 -4.23
CA PHE A 221 -14.44 -11.97 -3.74
C PHE A 221 -14.83 -12.48 -2.34
N ARG A 222 -13.83 -12.73 -1.48
CA ARG A 222 -14.01 -13.16 -0.09
C ARG A 222 -14.71 -14.53 0.06
N THR A 223 -14.53 -15.42 -0.92
CA THR A 223 -15.14 -16.76 -0.93
C THR A 223 -14.32 -17.82 -0.18
N GLY A 224 -13.07 -17.54 0.14
CA GLY A 224 -12.22 -18.41 0.96
C GLY A 224 -12.76 -18.56 2.38
N LYS A 225 -12.57 -19.74 2.96
CA LYS A 225 -12.89 -20.03 4.37
C LYS A 225 -11.62 -20.51 5.08
N LEU A 226 -11.39 -20.02 6.29
CA LEU A 226 -10.38 -20.55 7.22
C LEU A 226 -10.90 -21.81 7.92
#